data_AF-A0A934YKT6-F1
#
_entry.id   AF-A0A934YKT6-F1
#
_cell.length_a   1.000
_cell.length_b   1.000
_cell.length_c   1.000
_cell.angle_alpha   90.00
_cell.angle_beta   90.00
_cell.angle_gamma   90.00
#
_symmetry.space_group_name_H-M   'P 1'
#
loop_
_entity.id
_entity.type
_entity.pdbx_description
1 polymer ?
#
loop_
_entity_poly.entity_id
_entity_poly.type
_entity_poly.pdbx_seq_one_letter_code
_entity_poly.pdbx_strand_id
1 'polypeptide(L)'
;MQRTPPLRPSDPRSPRATSTRAAGTAARALACVGLVAACTVPIDDTRNDKRLFPAQGVIRGTVTYVGPRPCTRDRHVVGDAIILAFDRRNPPPPLGIAASAVNFAVVPGDTLFANEPRTRGAELSCPPTGEIVSVSAPFTMSPLAGASYSLVAFYHRSGRFQPQFRYRNQPEAGDLAGGYVDQRDADLNSGNPSYVPKYLPVSVGTPGPDDTFSIPPEGALTDNVPVTIARVVSTNRPTFFPAGAELPATKTPSAGNPSGEPRYVPVVTMTQDHRVLAAPATVNLETLTRYEGSFPAVTLGYGVAPDELDVATSLSAPFGLPLEALPPAGRGGLLVFGRGAPQPESARIPALWPQVTFRKLVDDPEHKADPQSLAFQGNNKAPAVLLQGLTLLDESLVKTVAGPIGSAPSVAALRGRVKVLVRPAALCVDAARPDRGGLVVTPSLTGESADPAESAPKPVFDEGALRRGLGSLVADVRAGCLPLGRYAMIAAYPSGQVWTTPNEAGACAALEGSLVERDKVGSCNRKARPVLYSQGPRAVLEIVPPTTPEGQAACAGGVPVECLPR
;
A
#
# COMPACT_ATOMS: atom_id res chain seq x y z
N MET A 1 59.73 -32.25 -7.78
CA MET A 1 59.90 -33.44 -6.90
C MET A 1 59.82 -32.96 -5.45
N GLN A 2 58.92 -33.50 -4.63
CA GLN A 2 59.21 -34.41 -3.49
C GLN A 2 59.98 -33.73 -2.32
N ARG A 3 59.69 -33.94 -1.02
CA ARG A 3 58.72 -34.80 -0.29
C ARG A 3 58.64 -34.32 1.19
N THR A 4 57.52 -34.56 1.86
CA THR A 4 57.37 -34.58 3.35
C THR A 4 57.74 -35.98 3.91
N PRO A 5 57.67 -36.24 5.24
CA PRO A 5 58.34 -35.66 6.42
C PRO A 5 59.35 -36.70 7.02
N PRO A 6 59.75 -36.70 8.33
CA PRO A 6 58.96 -37.47 9.34
C PRO A 6 59.08 -37.11 10.87
N LEU A 7 58.05 -37.56 11.62
CA LEU A 7 58.02 -38.20 12.97
C LEU A 7 58.57 -37.59 14.31
N ARG A 8 57.78 -37.87 15.37
CA ARG A 8 58.02 -37.79 16.84
C ARG A 8 58.75 -39.05 17.37
N PRO A 9 59.39 -39.08 18.57
CA PRO A 9 58.76 -39.10 19.93
C PRO A 9 59.53 -38.22 20.97
N SER A 10 59.39 -38.24 22.32
CA SER A 10 58.74 -39.17 23.28
C SER A 10 58.28 -38.47 24.60
N ASP A 11 57.71 -39.25 25.53
CA ASP A 11 57.31 -38.95 26.93
C ASP A 11 58.44 -39.38 27.93
N PRO A 12 58.48 -38.95 29.22
CA PRO A 12 57.90 -39.82 30.26
C PRO A 12 57.38 -39.20 31.60
N ARG A 13 56.22 -39.73 32.04
CA ARG A 13 55.87 -40.22 33.41
C ARG A 13 55.47 -39.26 34.55
N SER A 14 54.29 -39.60 35.11
CA SER A 14 53.67 -39.16 36.37
C SER A 14 54.13 -40.01 37.58
N PRO A 15 53.76 -39.63 38.82
CA PRO A 15 52.87 -40.56 39.56
C PRO A 15 51.62 -39.91 40.24
N ARG A 16 50.71 -40.79 40.68
CA ARG A 16 49.42 -40.57 41.37
C ARG A 16 49.64 -40.18 42.86
N ALA A 17 48.67 -39.84 43.73
CA ALA A 17 47.21 -40.06 43.84
C ALA A 17 46.57 -39.03 44.85
N THR A 18 45.30 -39.01 45.33
CA THR A 18 44.11 -39.90 45.22
C THR A 18 42.78 -39.14 45.54
N SER A 19 41.67 -39.52 44.87
CA SER A 19 40.27 -39.65 45.37
C SER A 19 39.61 -38.66 46.36
N THR A 20 38.47 -38.06 45.95
CA THR A 20 37.11 -38.50 46.42
C THR A 20 35.95 -38.06 45.48
N ARG A 21 34.78 -38.71 45.64
CA ARG A 21 33.53 -38.68 44.83
C ARG A 21 32.70 -37.37 45.07
N ALA A 22 31.60 -37.02 44.36
CA ALA A 22 30.62 -37.75 43.53
C ALA A 22 30.03 -36.80 42.43
N ALA A 23 29.72 -37.22 41.20
CA ALA A 23 28.58 -38.04 40.70
C ALA A 23 27.23 -37.29 40.58
N GLY A 24 26.73 -37.15 39.35
CA GLY A 24 25.43 -36.52 39.01
C GLY A 24 25.22 -36.40 37.49
N THR A 25 24.67 -37.42 36.86
CA THR A 25 24.56 -37.60 35.39
C THR A 25 23.31 -36.93 34.80
N ALA A 26 23.46 -36.22 33.67
CA ALA A 26 22.34 -35.79 32.81
C ALA A 26 22.31 -36.61 31.52
N ALA A 27 21.19 -37.27 31.24
CA ALA A 27 21.04 -38.20 30.12
C ALA A 27 20.66 -37.49 28.80
N ARG A 28 21.24 -37.94 27.68
CA ARG A 28 20.70 -37.70 26.33
C ARG A 28 19.69 -38.78 25.99
N ALA A 29 18.51 -38.39 25.50
CA ALA A 29 17.64 -39.26 24.73
C ALA A 29 17.13 -38.50 23.50
N LEU A 30 17.25 -39.14 22.34
CA LEU A 30 16.76 -38.64 21.05
C LEU A 30 15.24 -38.90 20.95
N ALA A 31 14.46 -37.94 20.45
CA ALA A 31 13.08 -38.17 20.06
C ALA A 31 12.83 -37.55 18.68
N CYS A 32 12.51 -38.39 17.69
CA CYS A 32 12.19 -37.95 16.34
C CYS A 32 10.80 -37.32 16.28
N VAL A 33 10.68 -36.10 15.73
CA VAL A 33 9.39 -35.48 15.45
C VAL A 33 9.01 -35.73 13.99
N GLY A 34 8.04 -36.60 13.78
CA GLY A 34 7.33 -36.70 12.51
C GLY A 34 6.24 -35.63 12.45
N LEU A 35 6.38 -34.63 11.58
CA LEU A 35 5.37 -33.59 11.37
C LEU A 35 4.29 -34.08 10.40
N VAL A 36 3.13 -34.47 10.92
CA VAL A 36 1.88 -34.51 10.15
C VAL A 36 1.19 -33.15 10.35
N ALA A 37 1.06 -32.39 9.28
CA ALA A 37 0.54 -31.03 9.33
C ALA A 37 -1.00 -31.01 9.41
N ALA A 38 -1.51 -31.05 10.65
CA ALA A 38 -2.86 -30.59 10.98
C ALA A 38 -2.75 -29.64 12.18
N CYS A 39 -2.60 -28.34 11.92
CA CYS A 39 -2.50 -27.33 12.96
C CYS A 39 -3.87 -27.08 13.61
N THR A 40 -4.30 -27.99 14.48
CA THR A 40 -5.34 -27.67 15.48
C THR A 40 -4.82 -26.56 16.37
N VAL A 41 -5.44 -25.37 16.30
CA VAL A 41 -5.18 -24.28 17.26
C VAL A 41 -5.43 -24.85 18.67
N PRO A 42 -4.48 -24.73 19.62
CA PRO A 42 -4.70 -25.20 20.98
C PRO A 42 -5.89 -24.46 21.60
N ILE A 43 -6.95 -25.19 21.91
CA ILE A 43 -8.05 -24.66 22.72
C ILE A 43 -7.58 -24.73 24.18
N ASP A 44 -7.27 -23.57 24.76
CA ASP A 44 -6.80 -23.44 26.16
C ASP A 44 -8.01 -23.51 27.13
N ASP A 45 -8.68 -24.67 27.13
CA ASP A 45 -9.90 -24.98 27.91
C ASP A 45 -9.59 -25.63 29.27
N THR A 46 -8.31 -25.72 29.66
CA THR A 46 -7.89 -26.47 30.87
C THR A 46 -7.33 -25.61 32.00
N ARG A 47 -7.36 -24.27 31.89
CA ARG A 47 -6.91 -23.35 32.95
C ARG A 47 -7.93 -22.25 33.22
N ASN A 48 -8.60 -22.36 34.36
CA ASN A 48 -9.82 -21.61 34.66
C ASN A 48 -9.60 -20.20 35.25
N ASP A 49 -8.35 -19.68 35.26
CA ASP A 49 -8.03 -18.38 35.86
C ASP A 49 -6.94 -17.54 35.16
N LYS A 50 -6.06 -18.14 34.32
CA LYS A 50 -4.92 -17.44 33.70
C LYS A 50 -4.59 -17.90 32.27
N ARG A 51 -5.38 -17.49 31.29
CA ARG A 51 -4.99 -17.59 29.87
C ARG A 51 -3.78 -16.69 29.60
N LEU A 52 -2.76 -17.24 28.92
CA LEU A 52 -1.53 -16.51 28.54
C LEU A 52 -1.79 -15.43 27.48
N PHE A 53 -2.87 -15.57 26.72
CA PHE A 53 -3.31 -14.63 25.69
C PHE A 53 -4.81 -14.36 25.86
N PRO A 54 -5.30 -13.12 25.61
CA PRO A 54 -6.72 -12.84 25.62
C PRO A 54 -7.44 -13.69 24.55
N ALA A 55 -8.70 -14.03 24.79
CA ALA A 55 -9.53 -14.77 23.83
C ALA A 55 -9.54 -14.08 22.45
N GLN A 56 -9.48 -14.88 21.37
CA GLN A 56 -9.36 -14.39 20.01
C GLN A 56 -10.49 -14.88 19.12
N GLY A 57 -10.74 -14.13 18.06
CA GLY A 57 -11.53 -14.55 16.91
C GLY A 57 -10.71 -15.40 15.95
N VAL A 58 -11.39 -16.35 15.30
CA VAL A 58 -10.88 -17.22 14.25
C VAL A 58 -11.88 -17.23 13.10
N ILE A 59 -11.39 -16.99 11.88
CA ILE A 59 -12.16 -17.28 10.66
C ILE A 59 -11.68 -18.63 10.11
N ARG A 60 -12.62 -19.53 9.81
CA ARG A 60 -12.37 -20.76 9.04
C ARG A 60 -13.24 -20.77 7.80
N GLY A 61 -12.74 -21.41 6.75
CA GLY A 61 -13.42 -21.41 5.48
C GLY A 61 -12.75 -22.26 4.43
N THR A 62 -13.25 -22.16 3.21
CA THR A 62 -12.71 -22.83 2.03
C THR A 62 -12.39 -21.80 0.97
N VAL A 63 -11.17 -21.82 0.46
CA VAL A 63 -10.80 -21.06 -0.73
C VAL A 63 -10.96 -21.95 -1.95
N THR A 64 -11.73 -21.48 -2.94
CA THR A 64 -11.93 -22.11 -4.24
C THR A 64 -11.23 -21.28 -5.30
N TYR A 65 -10.31 -21.90 -6.03
CA TYR A 65 -9.65 -21.34 -7.19
C TYR A 65 -10.33 -21.86 -8.47
N VAL A 66 -10.64 -20.97 -9.40
CA VAL A 66 -11.13 -21.31 -10.74
C VAL A 66 -10.30 -20.53 -11.75
N GLY A 67 -9.41 -21.21 -12.47
CA GLY A 67 -8.47 -20.53 -13.36
C GLY A 67 -7.50 -21.46 -14.06
N PRO A 68 -6.50 -20.91 -14.79
CA PRO A 68 -5.47 -21.70 -15.45
C PRO A 68 -4.77 -22.67 -14.51
N ARG A 69 -4.35 -23.83 -15.01
CA ARG A 69 -3.46 -24.76 -14.28
C ARG A 69 -2.21 -24.03 -13.74
N PRO A 70 -1.70 -24.41 -12.55
CA PRO A 70 -0.59 -23.70 -11.94
C PRO A 70 0.74 -24.05 -12.60
N CYS A 71 1.75 -23.19 -12.42
CA CYS A 71 3.12 -23.51 -12.82
C CYS A 71 3.81 -24.38 -11.75
N THR A 72 4.71 -25.26 -12.16
CA THR A 72 5.49 -26.10 -11.24
C THR A 72 7.00 -25.97 -11.47
N ARG A 73 7.77 -26.12 -10.40
CA ARG A 73 9.24 -26.16 -10.38
C ARG A 73 9.68 -27.14 -9.28
N ASP A 74 10.66 -28.00 -9.56
CA ASP A 74 11.23 -28.94 -8.57
C ASP A 74 10.20 -29.81 -7.83
N ARG A 75 9.12 -30.23 -8.51
CA ARG A 75 7.96 -30.96 -7.97
C ARG A 75 7.10 -30.17 -6.96
N HIS A 76 7.30 -28.87 -6.87
CA HIS A 76 6.45 -27.94 -6.12
C HIS A 76 5.59 -27.11 -7.07
N VAL A 77 4.37 -26.82 -6.63
CA VAL A 77 3.51 -25.81 -7.24
C VAL A 77 4.01 -24.42 -6.84
N VAL A 78 4.17 -23.53 -7.83
CA VAL A 78 4.66 -22.17 -7.60
C VAL A 78 3.48 -21.21 -7.39
N GLY A 79 3.55 -20.47 -6.29
CA GLY A 79 2.54 -19.50 -5.89
C GLY A 79 1.59 -20.02 -4.81
N ASP A 80 0.92 -19.08 -4.16
CA ASP A 80 0.06 -19.34 -3.00
C ASP A 80 -1.26 -18.57 -3.14
N ALA A 81 -2.33 -19.12 -2.56
CA ALA A 81 -3.57 -18.37 -2.38
C ALA A 81 -3.48 -17.55 -1.09
N ILE A 82 -3.55 -16.24 -1.24
CA ILE A 82 -3.51 -15.25 -0.18
C ILE A 82 -4.93 -14.78 0.10
N ILE A 83 -5.34 -14.82 1.37
CA ILE A 83 -6.62 -14.27 1.85
C ILE A 83 -6.30 -13.14 2.84
N LEU A 84 -6.70 -11.91 2.54
CA LEU A 84 -6.48 -10.70 3.33
C LEU A 84 -7.79 -10.30 4.01
N ALA A 85 -7.78 -10.07 5.33
CA ALA A 85 -8.90 -9.47 6.04
C ALA A 85 -8.70 -7.95 6.19
N PHE A 86 -9.72 -7.18 5.84
CA PHE A 86 -9.80 -5.75 6.10
C PHE A 86 -11.02 -5.45 6.99
N ASP A 87 -10.88 -4.55 7.97
CA ASP A 87 -12.01 -4.06 8.77
C ASP A 87 -13.01 -3.34 7.84
N ARG A 88 -14.30 -3.69 7.90
CA ARG A 88 -15.31 -3.09 7.02
C ARG A 88 -15.54 -1.60 7.27
N ARG A 89 -15.17 -1.10 8.45
CA ARG A 89 -15.19 0.33 8.81
C ARG A 89 -14.04 1.09 8.16
N ASN A 90 -12.98 0.38 7.75
CA ASN A 90 -11.80 0.94 7.11
C ASN A 90 -11.35 0.06 5.93
N PRO A 91 -12.08 0.04 4.79
CA PRO A 91 -11.65 -0.70 3.62
C PRO A 91 -10.37 -0.09 3.02
N PRO A 92 -9.63 -0.84 2.18
CA PRO A 92 -8.48 -0.30 1.46
C PRO A 92 -8.92 0.69 0.36
N PRO A 93 -8.00 1.51 -0.17
CA PRO A 93 -8.24 2.29 -1.38
C PRO A 93 -8.74 1.42 -2.55
N PRO A 94 -9.65 1.93 -3.41
CA PRO A 94 -10.16 3.30 -3.41
C PRO A 94 -11.35 3.56 -2.46
N LEU A 95 -11.88 2.55 -1.79
CA LEU A 95 -13.09 2.65 -0.96
C LEU A 95 -12.87 3.25 0.44
N GLY A 96 -11.64 3.21 0.94
CA GLY A 96 -11.29 3.74 2.25
C GLY A 96 -9.79 3.99 2.41
N ILE A 97 -9.32 3.99 3.65
CA ILE A 97 -7.99 4.49 4.03
C ILE A 97 -7.09 3.43 4.68
N ALA A 98 -7.42 2.14 4.63
CA ALA A 98 -6.54 1.10 5.16
C ALA A 98 -5.27 0.95 4.30
N ALA A 99 -4.10 0.99 4.95
CA ALA A 99 -2.80 0.79 4.29
C ALA A 99 -2.42 -0.69 4.16
N SER A 100 -3.02 -1.56 4.99
CA SER A 100 -2.71 -2.98 5.08
C SER A 100 -3.96 -3.75 5.52
N ALA A 101 -3.94 -5.06 5.29
CA ALA A 101 -4.84 -5.99 5.94
C ALA A 101 -4.62 -5.96 7.47
N VAL A 102 -5.64 -6.31 8.26
CA VAL A 102 -5.50 -6.48 9.72
C VAL A 102 -4.89 -7.83 10.09
N ASN A 103 -5.15 -8.85 9.26
CA ASN A 103 -4.52 -10.16 9.30
C ASN A 103 -4.66 -10.83 7.91
N PHE A 104 -3.97 -11.94 7.69
CA PHE A 104 -4.03 -12.71 6.45
C PHE A 104 -3.89 -14.21 6.70
N ALA A 105 -4.29 -15.01 5.72
CA ALA A 105 -4.04 -16.45 5.65
C ALA A 105 -3.36 -16.77 4.31
N VAL A 106 -2.55 -17.82 4.31
CA VAL A 106 -1.83 -18.33 3.13
C VAL A 106 -2.16 -19.81 2.99
N VAL A 107 -2.65 -20.20 1.82
CA VAL A 107 -2.83 -21.60 1.45
C VAL A 107 -1.78 -21.93 0.37
N PRO A 108 -0.78 -22.77 0.68
CA PRO A 108 0.29 -23.07 -0.26
C PRO A 108 -0.22 -23.69 -1.56
N GLY A 109 0.42 -23.38 -2.69
CA GLY A 109 0.08 -23.95 -3.98
C GLY A 109 0.04 -25.48 -3.97
N ASP A 110 1.01 -26.13 -3.30
CA ASP A 110 1.06 -27.59 -3.14
C ASP A 110 -0.14 -28.19 -2.39
N THR A 111 -0.80 -27.40 -1.55
CA THR A 111 -2.01 -27.80 -0.81
C THR A 111 -3.26 -27.55 -1.64
N LEU A 112 -3.36 -26.38 -2.29
CA LEU A 112 -4.51 -26.01 -3.12
C LEU A 112 -4.62 -26.89 -4.39
N PHE A 113 -3.48 -27.24 -4.99
CA PHE A 113 -3.38 -28.03 -6.22
C PHE A 113 -2.79 -29.42 -5.94
N ALA A 114 -3.13 -30.04 -4.81
CA ALA A 114 -2.56 -31.31 -4.37
C ALA A 114 -2.61 -32.43 -5.42
N ASN A 115 -3.66 -32.44 -6.26
CA ASN A 115 -3.91 -33.45 -7.30
C ASN A 115 -3.38 -33.07 -8.69
N GLU A 116 -2.74 -31.91 -8.86
CA GLU A 116 -2.24 -31.47 -10.17
C GLU A 116 -0.88 -32.11 -10.53
N PRO A 117 -0.62 -32.40 -11.82
CA PRO A 117 0.67 -32.92 -12.28
C PRO A 117 1.83 -31.96 -11.97
N ARG A 118 3.00 -32.52 -11.64
CA ARG A 118 4.19 -31.72 -11.27
C ARG A 118 5.42 -32.11 -12.08
N THR A 119 6.10 -31.11 -12.64
CA THR A 119 7.37 -31.31 -13.34
C THR A 119 8.52 -31.57 -12.36
N ARG A 120 9.54 -32.31 -12.81
CA ARG A 120 10.71 -32.69 -11.99
C ARG A 120 11.93 -31.78 -12.14
N GLY A 121 11.90 -30.83 -13.07
CA GLY A 121 13.04 -29.94 -13.37
C GLY A 121 13.02 -28.66 -12.53
N ALA A 122 14.21 -28.05 -12.40
CA ALA A 122 14.41 -26.77 -11.69
C ALA A 122 13.97 -25.54 -12.51
N GLU A 123 13.64 -25.73 -13.78
CA GLU A 123 13.02 -24.69 -14.61
C GLU A 123 11.53 -24.56 -14.30
N LEU A 124 11.01 -23.33 -14.41
CA LEU A 124 9.58 -23.07 -14.24
C LEU A 124 8.83 -23.63 -15.46
N SER A 125 7.95 -24.61 -15.23
CA SER A 125 7.05 -25.13 -16.26
C SER A 125 5.63 -24.66 -15.99
N CYS A 126 5.03 -23.96 -16.95
CA CYS A 126 3.65 -23.50 -16.89
C CYS A 126 2.82 -24.22 -17.96
N PRO A 127 1.70 -24.87 -17.61
CA PRO A 127 0.78 -25.43 -18.60
C PRO A 127 0.15 -24.35 -19.51
N PRO A 128 -0.41 -24.72 -20.67
CA PRO A 128 -1.15 -23.80 -21.53
C PRO A 128 -2.31 -23.13 -20.78
N THR A 129 -2.47 -21.81 -20.95
CA THR A 129 -3.46 -21.01 -20.21
C THR A 129 -4.93 -21.26 -20.58
N GLY A 130 -5.19 -22.09 -21.60
CA GLY A 130 -6.54 -22.48 -22.01
C GLY A 130 -7.17 -23.58 -21.14
N GLU A 131 -6.39 -24.31 -20.36
CA GLU A 131 -6.91 -25.33 -19.44
C GLU A 131 -7.26 -24.73 -18.08
N ILE A 132 -8.57 -24.64 -17.81
CA ILE A 132 -9.12 -24.18 -16.54
C ILE A 132 -9.31 -25.36 -15.60
N VAL A 133 -8.86 -25.21 -14.36
CA VAL A 133 -9.14 -26.12 -13.24
C VAL A 133 -9.97 -25.42 -12.17
N SER A 134 -10.80 -26.20 -11.48
CA SER A 134 -11.47 -25.79 -10.25
C SER A 134 -10.95 -26.66 -9.11
N VAL A 135 -10.32 -26.03 -8.12
CA VAL A 135 -9.76 -26.70 -6.94
C VAL A 135 -10.11 -25.93 -5.68
N SER A 136 -10.11 -26.59 -4.54
CA SER A 136 -10.46 -25.98 -3.26
C SER A 136 -9.65 -26.54 -2.11
N ALA A 137 -9.29 -25.69 -1.15
CA ALA A 137 -8.61 -26.08 0.08
C ALA A 137 -9.13 -25.28 1.29
N PRO A 138 -9.07 -25.85 2.51
CA PRO A 138 -9.44 -25.12 3.72
C PRO A 138 -8.41 -24.02 4.02
N PHE A 139 -8.88 -22.94 4.65
CA PHE A 139 -8.01 -21.92 5.24
C PHE A 139 -8.44 -21.62 6.69
N THR A 140 -7.55 -21.03 7.46
CA THR A 140 -7.83 -20.53 8.81
C THR A 140 -7.06 -19.24 9.03
N MET A 141 -7.72 -18.23 9.61
CA MET A 141 -7.12 -16.93 9.92
C MET A 141 -7.34 -16.62 11.41
N SER A 142 -6.25 -16.36 12.11
CA SER A 142 -6.18 -16.09 13.55
C SER A 142 -4.83 -15.44 13.87
N PRO A 143 -4.71 -14.60 14.92
CA PRO A 143 -5.77 -14.07 15.76
C PRO A 143 -6.54 -12.93 15.08
N LEU A 144 -7.82 -12.76 15.44
CA LEU A 144 -8.64 -11.63 15.02
C LEU A 144 -9.33 -10.99 16.22
N ALA A 145 -9.47 -9.67 16.20
CA ALA A 145 -10.31 -8.95 17.16
C ALA A 145 -11.80 -9.16 16.84
N GLY A 146 -12.68 -8.70 17.73
CA GLY A 146 -14.10 -8.58 17.41
C GLY A 146 -14.31 -7.46 16.38
N ALA A 147 -14.78 -7.81 15.18
CA ALA A 147 -15.21 -6.85 14.15
C ALA A 147 -16.01 -7.55 13.04
N SER A 148 -16.49 -6.78 12.07
CA SER A 148 -16.95 -7.29 10.77
C SER A 148 -15.86 -7.04 9.71
N TYR A 149 -15.47 -8.08 8.98
CA TYR A 149 -14.37 -8.08 8.02
C TYR A 149 -14.84 -8.28 6.57
N SER A 150 -14.14 -7.65 5.63
CA SER A 150 -14.16 -7.99 4.21
C SER A 150 -12.96 -8.88 3.91
N LEU A 151 -13.19 -10.01 3.23
CA LEU A 151 -12.09 -10.87 2.77
C LEU A 151 -11.80 -10.64 1.29
N VAL A 152 -10.61 -10.10 1.01
CA VAL A 152 -10.04 -9.95 -0.34
C VAL A 152 -9.07 -11.10 -0.56
N ALA A 153 -9.07 -11.74 -1.73
CA ALA A 153 -8.18 -12.88 -1.98
C ALA A 153 -7.55 -12.83 -3.38
N PHE A 154 -6.39 -13.44 -3.52
CA PHE A 154 -5.72 -13.64 -4.81
C PHE A 154 -4.78 -14.84 -4.79
N TYR A 155 -4.57 -15.47 -5.95
CA TYR A 155 -3.54 -16.47 -6.17
C TYR A 155 -2.36 -15.82 -6.87
N HIS A 156 -1.21 -15.79 -6.19
CA HIS A 156 -0.02 -15.09 -6.64
C HIS A 156 0.96 -16.04 -7.33
N ARG A 157 0.93 -16.07 -8.67
CA ARG A 157 1.52 -17.12 -9.51
C ARG A 157 3.04 -17.09 -9.55
N SER A 158 3.69 -15.98 -9.20
CA SER A 158 5.16 -15.89 -9.18
C SER A 158 5.78 -16.35 -7.86
N GLY A 159 4.99 -16.54 -6.79
CA GLY A 159 5.46 -17.04 -5.49
C GLY A 159 6.38 -16.06 -4.73
N ARG A 160 6.23 -14.76 -4.98
CA ARG A 160 7.05 -13.68 -4.39
C ARG A 160 6.28 -12.73 -3.48
N PHE A 161 5.08 -13.11 -3.05
CA PHE A 161 4.24 -12.30 -2.17
C PHE A 161 4.96 -12.07 -0.85
N GLN A 162 5.00 -10.81 -0.39
CA GLN A 162 5.57 -10.46 0.90
C GLN A 162 4.64 -9.46 1.60
N PRO A 163 3.90 -9.89 2.64
CA PRO A 163 2.83 -9.08 3.24
C PRO A 163 3.31 -7.79 3.90
N GLN A 164 4.57 -7.76 4.35
CA GLN A 164 5.19 -6.64 5.06
C GLN A 164 5.73 -5.54 4.12
N PHE A 165 5.91 -5.83 2.82
CA PHE A 165 6.56 -4.93 1.87
C PHE A 165 5.53 -4.41 0.86
N ARG A 166 5.27 -3.10 0.83
CA ARG A 166 4.23 -2.51 -0.05
C ARG A 166 4.52 -2.75 -1.52
N TYR A 167 5.78 -2.88 -1.92
CA TYR A 167 6.12 -3.20 -3.31
C TYR A 167 5.80 -4.67 -3.71
N ARG A 168 5.45 -5.57 -2.77
CA ARG A 168 5.17 -7.00 -3.01
C ARG A 168 3.95 -7.59 -2.27
N ASN A 169 3.07 -6.76 -1.70
CA ASN A 169 1.91 -7.21 -0.91
C ASN A 169 0.56 -7.26 -1.67
N GLN A 170 0.57 -7.26 -3.01
CA GLN A 170 -0.62 -7.20 -3.87
C GLN A 170 -0.42 -8.00 -5.17
N PRO A 171 -1.51 -8.42 -5.85
CA PRO A 171 -1.41 -9.18 -7.10
C PRO A 171 -0.83 -8.38 -8.27
N GLU A 172 -0.09 -9.10 -9.12
CA GLU A 172 0.54 -8.64 -10.35
C GLU A 172 -0.40 -8.90 -11.56
N ALA A 173 -0.06 -8.40 -12.77
CA ALA A 173 -0.84 -8.77 -13.96
C ALA A 173 -0.75 -10.28 -14.23
N GLY A 174 -1.87 -10.91 -14.57
CA GLY A 174 -1.95 -12.35 -14.84
C GLY A 174 -2.07 -13.24 -13.60
N ASP A 175 -2.01 -12.67 -12.38
CA ASP A 175 -2.55 -13.30 -11.16
C ASP A 175 -4.08 -13.39 -11.24
N LEU A 176 -4.68 -14.16 -10.33
CA LEU A 176 -6.14 -14.24 -10.20
C LEU A 176 -6.57 -13.66 -8.86
N ALA A 177 -7.62 -12.85 -8.85
CA ALA A 177 -8.18 -12.19 -7.68
C ALA A 177 -9.64 -12.61 -7.41
N GLY A 178 -10.13 -12.23 -6.24
CA GLY A 178 -11.49 -12.45 -5.76
C GLY A 178 -11.60 -12.16 -4.26
N GLY A 179 -12.32 -13.00 -3.52
CA GLY A 179 -12.61 -12.79 -2.11
C GLY A 179 -13.90 -13.47 -1.67
N TYR A 180 -14.46 -13.04 -0.53
CA TYR A 180 -15.83 -13.32 -0.16
C TYR A 180 -16.72 -12.17 -0.68
N VAL A 181 -17.31 -12.36 -1.85
CA VAL A 181 -18.04 -11.34 -2.61
C VAL A 181 -19.46 -11.77 -2.92
N ASP A 182 -20.32 -10.79 -3.19
CA ASP A 182 -21.63 -11.01 -3.78
C ASP A 182 -21.44 -11.47 -5.24
N GLN A 183 -21.43 -12.79 -5.44
CA GLN A 183 -21.14 -13.40 -6.75
C GLN A 183 -22.14 -12.92 -7.82
N ARG A 184 -23.42 -12.75 -7.46
CA ARG A 184 -24.45 -12.27 -8.39
C ARG A 184 -24.18 -10.84 -8.85
N ASP A 185 -23.76 -9.96 -7.94
CA ASP A 185 -23.35 -8.59 -8.27
C ASP A 185 -22.08 -8.58 -9.14
N ALA A 186 -21.12 -9.46 -8.84
CA ALA A 186 -19.90 -9.63 -9.63
C ALA A 186 -20.16 -10.13 -11.05
N ASP A 187 -21.08 -11.09 -11.23
CA ASP A 187 -21.45 -11.65 -12.53
C ASP A 187 -22.24 -10.62 -13.37
N LEU A 188 -23.17 -9.87 -12.76
CA LEU A 188 -23.91 -8.78 -13.42
C LEU A 188 -22.98 -7.63 -13.87
N ASN A 189 -21.88 -7.41 -13.15
CA ASN A 189 -20.85 -6.44 -13.50
C ASN A 189 -19.66 -7.07 -14.25
N SER A 190 -19.80 -8.30 -14.78
CA SER A 190 -18.74 -8.93 -15.56
C SER A 190 -18.42 -8.09 -16.80
N GLY A 191 -17.14 -7.80 -17.01
CA GLY A 191 -16.67 -6.89 -18.07
C GLY A 191 -16.78 -5.40 -17.74
N ASN A 192 -17.44 -4.96 -16.65
CA ASN A 192 -17.37 -3.58 -16.18
C ASN A 192 -15.98 -3.32 -15.57
N PRO A 193 -15.13 -2.46 -16.17
CA PRO A 193 -13.77 -2.26 -15.69
C PRO A 193 -13.68 -1.31 -14.48
N SER A 194 -14.72 -0.52 -14.25
CA SER A 194 -14.85 0.39 -13.11
C SER A 194 -15.62 -0.24 -11.95
N TYR A 195 -16.05 -1.50 -12.08
CA TYR A 195 -16.70 -2.25 -11.01
C TYR A 195 -15.72 -2.56 -9.87
N VAL A 196 -16.07 -2.05 -8.69
CA VAL A 196 -15.42 -2.38 -7.42
C VAL A 196 -16.23 -3.49 -6.73
N PRO A 197 -15.65 -4.65 -6.41
CA PRO A 197 -16.41 -5.78 -5.87
C PRO A 197 -17.13 -5.48 -4.55
N LYS A 198 -18.39 -5.91 -4.47
CA LYS A 198 -19.17 -5.88 -3.23
C LYS A 198 -18.79 -7.06 -2.33
N TYR A 199 -17.96 -6.80 -1.34
CA TYR A 199 -17.56 -7.80 -0.33
C TYR A 199 -18.66 -8.05 0.70
N LEU A 200 -18.91 -9.32 1.00
CA LEU A 200 -19.88 -9.77 2.00
C LEU A 200 -19.26 -9.72 3.41
N PRO A 201 -20.05 -9.44 4.46
CA PRO A 201 -19.55 -9.36 5.82
C PRO A 201 -19.13 -10.72 6.39
N VAL A 202 -17.94 -10.77 6.97
CA VAL A 202 -17.51 -11.84 7.88
C VAL A 202 -17.44 -11.29 9.30
N SER A 203 -18.52 -11.46 10.05
CA SER A 203 -18.61 -11.02 11.44
C SER A 203 -17.92 -12.00 12.39
N VAL A 204 -17.05 -11.48 13.26
CA VAL A 204 -16.27 -12.24 14.24
C VAL A 204 -16.56 -11.70 15.64
N GLY A 205 -16.99 -12.59 16.54
CA GLY A 205 -17.48 -12.21 17.87
C GLY A 205 -18.98 -11.92 17.91
N THR A 206 -19.47 -11.57 19.08
CA THR A 206 -20.88 -11.20 19.29
C THR A 206 -21.09 -9.74 18.92
N PRO A 207 -22.06 -9.39 18.07
CA PRO A 207 -22.37 -7.99 17.77
C PRO A 207 -22.98 -7.30 18.99
N GLY A 208 -22.48 -6.10 19.29
CA GLY A 208 -23.03 -5.17 20.26
C GLY A 208 -23.77 -4.00 19.57
N PRO A 209 -24.19 -2.98 20.34
CA PRO A 209 -24.64 -1.71 19.77
C PRO A 209 -23.54 -1.03 18.95
N ASP A 210 -23.92 -0.13 18.04
CA ASP A 210 -23.04 0.72 17.23
C ASP A 210 -21.96 -0.01 16.39
N ASP A 211 -22.31 -1.17 15.79
CA ASP A 211 -21.39 -2.04 15.02
C ASP A 211 -20.10 -2.41 15.78
N THR A 212 -20.17 -2.45 17.12
CA THR A 212 -19.13 -3.01 17.97
C THR A 212 -19.25 -4.53 18.04
N PHE A 213 -18.13 -5.21 18.33
CA PHE A 213 -18.09 -6.67 18.42
C PHE A 213 -17.23 -7.08 19.62
N SER A 214 -17.73 -7.99 20.44
CA SER A 214 -17.00 -8.56 21.58
C SER A 214 -16.59 -10.00 21.30
N ILE A 215 -15.34 -10.34 21.60
CA ILE A 215 -14.91 -11.74 21.65
C ILE A 215 -15.35 -12.29 23.02
N PRO A 216 -16.16 -13.37 23.07
CA PRO A 216 -16.58 -13.95 24.34
C PRO A 216 -15.40 -14.69 25.02
N PRO A 217 -15.49 -15.04 26.32
CA PRO A 217 -14.38 -15.64 27.07
C PRO A 217 -13.80 -16.90 26.42
N GLU A 218 -14.62 -17.74 25.81
CA GLU A 218 -14.25 -18.96 25.09
C GLU A 218 -13.48 -18.69 23.77
N GLY A 219 -13.59 -17.49 23.20
CA GLY A 219 -13.11 -17.15 21.85
C GLY A 219 -14.25 -17.15 20.83
N ALA A 220 -14.02 -16.58 19.64
CA ALA A 220 -15.03 -16.55 18.59
C ALA A 220 -14.61 -17.38 17.38
N LEU A 221 -15.53 -18.15 16.81
CA LEU A 221 -15.31 -18.89 15.57
C LEU A 221 -16.38 -18.48 14.55
N THR A 222 -15.92 -17.99 13.40
CA THR A 222 -16.74 -17.77 12.21
C THR A 222 -16.32 -18.81 11.18
N ASP A 223 -17.12 -19.87 11.04
CA ASP A 223 -16.81 -21.05 10.22
C ASP A 223 -17.57 -21.03 8.87
N ASN A 224 -17.21 -21.95 7.97
CA ASN A 224 -17.82 -22.14 6.65
C ASN A 224 -17.79 -20.89 5.73
N VAL A 225 -16.81 -20.00 5.87
CA VAL A 225 -16.68 -18.81 5.02
C VAL A 225 -16.14 -19.20 3.62
N PRO A 226 -16.91 -19.04 2.53
CA PRO A 226 -16.43 -19.34 1.19
C PRO A 226 -15.63 -18.16 0.64
N VAL A 227 -14.48 -18.43 0.04
CA VAL A 227 -13.66 -17.44 -0.66
C VAL A 227 -13.42 -17.94 -2.08
N THR A 228 -13.74 -17.14 -3.09
CA THR A 228 -13.55 -17.53 -4.50
C THR A 228 -12.48 -16.67 -5.14
N ILE A 229 -11.54 -17.29 -5.86
CA ILE A 229 -10.48 -16.66 -6.65
C ILE A 229 -10.69 -17.09 -8.10
N ALA A 230 -11.14 -16.18 -8.96
CA ALA A 230 -11.51 -16.52 -10.34
C ALA A 230 -11.31 -15.40 -11.38
N ARG A 231 -11.09 -14.15 -10.95
CA ARG A 231 -10.98 -13.01 -11.87
C ARG A 231 -9.52 -12.74 -12.21
N VAL A 232 -9.12 -12.92 -13.46
CA VAL A 232 -7.77 -12.54 -13.91
C VAL A 232 -7.53 -11.04 -13.71
N VAL A 233 -6.41 -10.70 -13.08
CA VAL A 233 -5.93 -9.32 -12.92
C VAL A 233 -5.32 -8.88 -14.25
N SER A 234 -6.04 -8.05 -15.01
CA SER A 234 -5.70 -7.70 -16.39
C SER A 234 -4.61 -6.64 -16.54
N THR A 235 -4.21 -5.99 -15.45
CA THR A 235 -3.35 -4.81 -15.43
C THR A 235 -2.27 -4.95 -14.37
N ASN A 236 -1.09 -4.37 -14.60
CA ASN A 236 -0.10 -4.23 -13.54
C ASN A 236 -0.55 -3.16 -12.53
N ARG A 237 0.07 -3.20 -11.34
CA ARG A 237 -0.08 -2.14 -10.34
C ARG A 237 0.34 -0.79 -10.95
N PRO A 238 -0.16 0.35 -10.44
CA PRO A 238 0.24 1.67 -10.93
C PRO A 238 1.67 2.03 -10.47
N THR A 239 2.67 1.22 -10.81
CA THR A 239 4.06 1.43 -10.36
C THR A 239 4.59 2.74 -10.92
N PHE A 240 5.01 3.64 -10.02
CA PHE A 240 5.43 4.98 -10.38
C PHE A 240 6.59 5.48 -9.50
N PHE A 241 7.26 6.52 -9.98
CA PHE A 241 8.09 7.41 -9.18
C PHE A 241 7.69 8.88 -9.42
N PRO A 242 7.77 9.76 -8.41
CA PRO A 242 7.59 11.19 -8.63
C PRO A 242 8.84 11.77 -9.30
N ALA A 243 8.63 12.55 -10.36
CA ALA A 243 9.70 13.20 -11.10
C ALA A 243 10.46 14.19 -10.20
N GLY A 244 11.79 14.19 -10.28
CA GLY A 244 12.66 14.93 -9.38
C GLY A 244 13.10 14.15 -8.15
N ALA A 245 12.67 12.89 -7.95
CA ALA A 245 13.15 11.98 -6.89
C ALA A 245 14.24 10.99 -7.32
N GLU A 246 14.68 11.05 -8.58
CA GLU A 246 15.67 10.13 -9.16
C GLU A 246 17.05 10.24 -8.51
N LEU A 247 17.34 11.39 -7.88
CA LEU A 247 18.60 11.73 -7.24
C LEU A 247 18.36 12.49 -5.91
N PRO A 248 19.39 12.61 -5.05
CA PRO A 248 19.39 13.56 -3.93
C PRO A 248 19.08 15.00 -4.39
N ALA A 249 18.34 15.76 -3.59
CA ALA A 249 17.98 17.14 -3.88
C ALA A 249 19.14 18.13 -3.63
N THR A 250 18.92 19.40 -3.93
CA THR A 250 19.74 20.47 -3.33
C THR A 250 19.51 20.52 -1.81
N LYS A 251 20.56 20.83 -1.04
CA LYS A 251 20.46 21.02 0.41
C LYS A 251 19.46 22.14 0.74
N THR A 252 18.36 21.81 1.41
CA THR A 252 17.28 22.77 1.71
C THR A 252 16.60 22.40 3.03
N PRO A 253 16.87 23.14 4.13
CA PRO A 253 16.23 22.89 5.42
C PRO A 253 14.71 23.10 5.40
N SER A 254 13.99 22.25 6.13
CA SER A 254 12.56 22.37 6.39
C SER A 254 12.23 21.93 7.82
N ALA A 255 10.96 22.02 8.24
CA ALA A 255 10.56 21.50 9.55
C ALA A 255 10.67 19.95 9.61
N GLY A 256 10.36 19.27 8.51
CA GLY A 256 10.49 17.83 8.34
C GLY A 256 11.91 17.35 8.02
N ASN A 257 12.86 18.25 7.75
CA ASN A 257 14.29 17.98 7.57
C ASN A 257 15.13 19.21 8.01
N PRO A 258 15.33 19.45 9.32
CA PRO A 258 16.03 20.64 9.82
C PRO A 258 17.49 20.73 9.39
N SER A 259 18.11 19.59 9.08
CA SER A 259 19.49 19.52 8.58
C SER A 259 19.63 19.97 7.12
N GLY A 260 18.52 19.96 6.37
CA GLY A 260 18.47 20.13 4.92
C GLY A 260 19.11 18.99 4.12
N GLU A 261 19.40 17.83 4.73
CA GLU A 261 20.04 16.66 4.10
C GLU A 261 19.43 16.38 2.71
N PRO A 262 20.21 16.54 1.61
CA PRO A 262 19.80 16.32 0.22
C PRO A 262 18.91 15.12 -0.03
N ARG A 263 19.22 13.99 0.60
CA ARG A 263 18.51 12.73 0.38
C ARG A 263 17.11 12.73 0.97
N TYR A 264 16.77 13.69 1.84
CA TYR A 264 15.53 13.71 2.62
C TYR A 264 14.62 14.92 2.38
N VAL A 265 15.07 15.91 1.60
CA VAL A 265 14.23 17.03 1.12
C VAL A 265 13.03 16.48 0.33
N PRO A 266 11.81 17.03 0.49
CA PRO A 266 10.63 16.56 -0.26
C PRO A 266 10.77 16.74 -1.78
N VAL A 267 9.87 16.16 -2.57
CA VAL A 267 9.79 16.44 -4.02
C VAL A 267 9.06 17.77 -4.28
N VAL A 268 7.96 18.02 -3.57
CA VAL A 268 7.18 19.26 -3.64
C VAL A 268 6.93 19.80 -2.23
N THR A 269 6.97 21.12 -2.09
CA THR A 269 6.63 21.84 -0.86
C THR A 269 5.39 22.70 -1.09
N MET A 270 4.48 22.73 -0.13
CA MET A 270 3.28 23.57 -0.13
C MET A 270 3.15 24.25 1.25
N THR A 271 2.71 25.50 1.32
CA THR A 271 2.47 26.16 2.61
C THR A 271 1.12 25.74 3.22
N GLN A 272 0.97 25.81 4.54
CA GLN A 272 -0.27 25.46 5.23
C GLN A 272 -1.49 26.27 4.79
N ASP A 273 -1.26 27.48 4.30
CA ASP A 273 -2.25 28.47 3.89
C ASP A 273 -2.50 28.47 2.36
N HIS A 274 -1.84 27.59 1.59
CA HIS A 274 -1.83 27.61 0.13
C HIS A 274 -3.25 27.69 -0.46
N ARG A 275 -3.51 28.74 -1.24
CA ARG A 275 -4.81 28.96 -1.91
C ARG A 275 -4.71 28.63 -3.39
N VAL A 276 -5.74 27.96 -3.89
CA VAL A 276 -5.98 27.77 -5.32
C VAL A 276 -7.07 28.73 -5.79
N LEU A 277 -7.10 28.99 -7.10
CA LEU A 277 -8.19 29.75 -7.70
C LEU A 277 -9.47 28.90 -7.71
N ALA A 278 -10.63 29.55 -7.76
CA ALA A 278 -11.90 28.90 -8.00
C ALA A 278 -12.08 28.58 -9.50
N ALA A 279 -12.84 27.53 -9.82
CA ALA A 279 -13.03 27.11 -11.20
C ALA A 279 -13.77 28.19 -12.03
N PRO A 280 -13.33 28.48 -13.26
CA PRO A 280 -13.91 29.54 -14.09
C PRO A 280 -15.25 29.09 -14.70
N ALA A 281 -16.23 29.99 -14.87
CA ALA A 281 -17.49 29.66 -15.54
C ALA A 281 -17.32 29.66 -17.07
N THR A 282 -16.47 30.54 -17.60
CA THR A 282 -15.95 30.46 -18.97
C THR A 282 -14.82 29.43 -18.98
N VAL A 283 -14.86 28.46 -19.89
CA VAL A 283 -13.77 27.47 -20.02
C VAL A 283 -13.09 27.66 -21.37
N ASN A 284 -11.84 28.09 -21.32
CA ASN A 284 -10.97 28.29 -22.48
C ASN A 284 -9.51 27.97 -22.10
N LEU A 285 -8.57 28.07 -23.06
CA LEU A 285 -7.17 27.76 -22.83
C LEU A 285 -6.55 28.60 -21.69
N GLU A 286 -6.78 29.91 -21.68
CA GLU A 286 -6.20 30.85 -20.71
C GLU A 286 -6.69 30.57 -19.28
N THR A 287 -8.01 30.55 -19.10
CA THR A 287 -8.67 30.30 -17.81
C THR A 287 -8.31 28.93 -17.21
N LEU A 288 -8.25 27.86 -18.04
CA LEU A 288 -7.79 26.55 -17.58
C LEU A 288 -6.30 26.53 -17.23
N THR A 289 -5.46 27.24 -17.98
CA THR A 289 -4.01 27.31 -17.70
C THR A 289 -3.75 28.08 -16.40
N ARG A 290 -4.46 29.19 -16.18
CA ARG A 290 -4.39 29.97 -14.94
C ARG A 290 -4.90 29.16 -13.75
N TYR A 291 -6.00 28.43 -13.91
CA TYR A 291 -6.53 27.53 -12.88
C TYR A 291 -5.53 26.43 -12.54
N GLU A 292 -5.03 25.69 -13.54
CA GLU A 292 -4.02 24.63 -13.38
C GLU A 292 -2.74 25.15 -12.68
N GLY A 293 -2.27 26.34 -13.07
CA GLY A 293 -1.09 26.99 -12.49
C GLY A 293 -1.24 27.46 -11.04
N SER A 294 -2.45 27.47 -10.46
CA SER A 294 -2.66 27.82 -9.05
C SER A 294 -2.39 26.67 -8.07
N PHE A 295 -2.26 25.44 -8.57
CA PHE A 295 -2.00 24.25 -7.76
C PHE A 295 -0.51 23.90 -7.74
N PRO A 296 0.02 23.40 -6.60
CA PRO A 296 1.25 22.61 -6.61
C PRO A 296 1.02 21.35 -7.44
N ALA A 297 2.04 20.88 -8.17
CA ALA A 297 1.90 19.73 -9.06
C ALA A 297 3.06 18.74 -8.92
N VAL A 298 2.74 17.45 -9.03
CA VAL A 298 3.71 16.35 -9.10
C VAL A 298 3.50 15.64 -10.43
N THR A 299 4.56 15.49 -11.24
CA THR A 299 4.54 14.55 -12.37
C THR A 299 5.00 13.18 -11.89
N LEU A 300 4.27 12.14 -12.27
CA LEU A 300 4.63 10.74 -12.10
C LEU A 300 5.31 10.22 -13.36
N GLY A 301 6.45 9.56 -13.23
CA GLY A 301 6.98 8.62 -14.22
C GLY A 301 6.52 7.20 -13.94
N TYR A 302 6.21 6.42 -14.97
CA TYR A 302 5.95 4.98 -14.83
C TYR A 302 7.23 4.22 -14.44
N GLY A 303 7.11 3.24 -13.54
CA GLY A 303 8.21 2.34 -13.16
C GLY A 303 9.13 2.93 -12.10
N VAL A 304 10.43 2.93 -12.39
CA VAL A 304 11.55 3.46 -11.59
C VAL A 304 12.42 4.35 -12.46
N ALA A 305 13.41 5.05 -11.89
CA ALA A 305 14.36 5.82 -12.68
C ALA A 305 15.15 4.92 -13.66
N PRO A 306 15.55 5.41 -14.86
CA PRO A 306 16.23 4.57 -15.86
C PRO A 306 17.49 3.86 -15.35
N ASP A 307 18.35 4.56 -14.60
CA ASP A 307 19.59 4.01 -14.02
C ASP A 307 19.33 2.95 -12.91
N GLU A 308 18.07 2.78 -12.48
CA GLU A 308 17.66 1.79 -11.46
C GLU A 308 17.02 0.53 -12.06
N LEU A 309 16.68 0.54 -13.36
CA LEU A 309 15.78 -0.46 -13.97
C LEU A 309 16.29 -1.89 -13.85
N ASP A 310 17.58 -2.12 -14.10
CA ASP A 310 18.20 -3.46 -14.05
C ASP A 310 18.14 -4.06 -12.63
N VAL A 311 18.45 -3.24 -11.61
CA VAL A 311 18.40 -3.63 -10.20
C VAL A 311 16.96 -3.82 -9.72
N ALA A 312 16.03 -3.00 -10.20
CA ALA A 312 14.61 -3.08 -9.84
C ALA A 312 13.94 -4.33 -10.42
N THR A 313 14.25 -4.71 -11.66
CA THR A 313 13.57 -5.79 -12.39
C THR A 313 14.26 -7.15 -12.26
N SER A 314 15.55 -7.19 -11.95
CA SER A 314 16.30 -8.46 -11.83
C SER A 314 15.67 -9.41 -10.82
N LEU A 315 15.52 -10.68 -11.23
CA LEU A 315 14.98 -11.76 -10.40
C LEU A 315 15.97 -12.27 -9.34
N SER A 316 17.26 -11.98 -9.49
CA SER A 316 18.28 -12.24 -8.46
C SER A 316 18.46 -11.07 -7.49
N ALA A 317 17.85 -9.92 -7.78
CA ALA A 317 17.78 -8.77 -6.88
C ALA A 317 16.57 -8.89 -5.92
N PRO A 318 16.57 -8.19 -4.77
CA PRO A 318 15.47 -8.29 -3.79
C PRO A 318 14.11 -7.82 -4.32
N PHE A 319 14.09 -6.97 -5.35
CA PHE A 319 12.89 -6.26 -5.81
C PHE A 319 12.09 -7.02 -6.88
N GLY A 320 12.75 -7.49 -7.96
CA GLY A 320 12.15 -8.27 -9.04
C GLY A 320 10.80 -7.73 -9.54
N LEU A 321 10.70 -6.41 -9.74
CA LEU A 321 9.45 -5.72 -10.08
C LEU A 321 8.97 -6.10 -11.50
N PRO A 322 7.67 -6.34 -11.71
CA PRO A 322 7.10 -6.67 -13.01
C PRO A 322 6.91 -5.41 -13.87
N LEU A 323 8.01 -4.81 -14.32
CA LEU A 323 7.99 -3.63 -15.18
C LEU A 323 8.09 -4.03 -16.65
N GLU A 324 6.96 -3.95 -17.35
CA GLU A 324 6.90 -4.09 -18.81
C GLU A 324 7.35 -2.80 -19.52
N ALA A 325 7.83 -2.93 -20.75
CA ALA A 325 8.08 -1.80 -21.65
C ALA A 325 6.79 -1.03 -21.98
N LEU A 326 6.93 0.28 -22.24
CA LEU A 326 5.83 1.12 -22.71
C LEU A 326 5.36 0.71 -24.12
N PRO A 327 4.10 1.01 -24.51
CA PRO A 327 3.63 0.88 -25.88
C PRO A 327 4.52 1.63 -26.90
N PRO A 328 4.66 1.12 -28.13
CA PRO A 328 4.03 -0.10 -28.66
C PRO A 328 4.74 -1.41 -28.29
N ALA A 329 5.88 -1.36 -27.58
CA ALA A 329 6.72 -2.53 -27.32
C ALA A 329 6.22 -3.45 -26.19
N GLY A 330 5.33 -2.97 -25.31
CA GLY A 330 4.73 -3.74 -24.22
C GLY A 330 3.44 -3.11 -23.70
N ARG A 331 2.96 -3.56 -22.53
CA ARG A 331 1.75 -3.04 -21.86
C ARG A 331 2.05 -2.28 -20.56
N GLY A 332 3.29 -1.84 -20.39
CA GLY A 332 3.69 -0.97 -19.28
C GLY A 332 3.09 0.43 -19.38
N GLY A 333 2.98 1.11 -18.25
CA GLY A 333 2.49 2.49 -18.16
C GLY A 333 1.45 2.70 -17.06
N LEU A 334 1.14 3.97 -16.81
CA LEU A 334 0.03 4.38 -15.96
C LEU A 334 -1.23 4.51 -16.82
N LEU A 335 -2.29 3.77 -16.46
CA LEU A 335 -3.59 3.79 -17.13
C LEU A 335 -4.37 5.03 -16.71
N VAL A 336 -4.60 5.94 -17.66
CA VAL A 336 -5.41 7.15 -17.45
C VAL A 336 -6.74 7.02 -18.18
N PHE A 337 -7.82 6.86 -17.41
CA PHE A 337 -9.18 6.66 -17.92
C PHE A 337 -10.24 7.24 -16.97
N GLY A 338 -11.44 7.48 -17.48
CA GLY A 338 -12.50 8.17 -16.75
C GLY A 338 -13.08 7.34 -15.60
N ARG A 339 -13.37 8.01 -14.47
CA ARG A 339 -14.05 7.43 -13.30
C ARG A 339 -15.58 7.39 -13.43
N GLY A 340 -16.14 8.02 -14.48
CA GLY A 340 -17.58 8.16 -14.67
C GLY A 340 -18.26 9.22 -13.79
N ALA A 341 -17.47 10.08 -13.12
CA ALA A 341 -17.95 11.17 -12.28
C ALA A 341 -17.12 12.45 -12.50
N PRO A 342 -17.69 13.65 -12.28
CA PRO A 342 -16.93 14.90 -12.26
C PRO A 342 -16.13 15.05 -10.95
N GLN A 343 -15.19 16.00 -10.95
CA GLN A 343 -14.48 16.44 -9.76
C GLN A 343 -15.32 17.47 -8.96
N PRO A 344 -15.18 17.57 -7.62
CA PRO A 344 -15.93 18.53 -6.81
C PRO A 344 -15.70 19.99 -7.15
N GLU A 345 -14.55 20.36 -7.72
CA GLU A 345 -14.24 21.74 -8.10
C GLU A 345 -15.05 22.24 -9.30
N SER A 346 -15.46 21.34 -10.22
CA SER A 346 -16.28 21.69 -11.37
C SER A 346 -16.87 20.45 -12.03
N ALA A 347 -18.18 20.51 -12.32
CA ALA A 347 -18.88 19.52 -13.14
C ALA A 347 -18.27 19.32 -14.54
N ARG A 348 -17.43 20.26 -15.01
CA ARG A 348 -16.74 20.20 -16.31
C ARG A 348 -15.38 19.51 -16.26
N ILE A 349 -14.81 19.27 -15.08
CA ILE A 349 -13.54 18.57 -14.93
C ILE A 349 -13.86 17.11 -14.60
N PRO A 350 -13.66 16.16 -15.54
CA PRO A 350 -13.90 14.75 -15.27
C PRO A 350 -12.87 14.19 -14.28
N ALA A 351 -13.32 13.32 -13.38
CA ALA A 351 -12.41 12.61 -12.48
C ALA A 351 -11.78 11.41 -13.22
N LEU A 352 -10.46 11.26 -13.08
CA LEU A 352 -9.66 10.24 -13.78
C LEU A 352 -9.02 9.23 -12.81
N TRP A 353 -8.81 8.01 -13.28
CA TRP A 353 -7.91 7.03 -12.71
C TRP A 353 -6.46 7.27 -13.19
N PRO A 354 -5.41 6.86 -12.45
CA PRO A 354 -5.47 6.40 -11.07
C PRO A 354 -5.99 7.48 -10.12
N GLN A 355 -6.70 7.08 -9.08
CA GLN A 355 -7.04 7.99 -7.99
C GLN A 355 -5.77 8.19 -7.18
N VAL A 356 -5.36 9.46 -7.04
CA VAL A 356 -4.16 9.80 -6.30
C VAL A 356 -4.52 10.47 -4.97
N THR A 357 -3.82 10.07 -3.91
CA THR A 357 -3.94 10.67 -2.57
C THR A 357 -2.56 10.86 -1.97
N PHE A 358 -2.37 11.93 -1.20
CA PHE A 358 -1.17 12.19 -0.41
C PHE A 358 -1.52 11.91 1.05
N ARG A 359 -0.88 10.93 1.67
CA ARG A 359 -1.18 10.51 3.05
C ARG A 359 -0.03 10.87 3.98
N LYS A 360 -0.36 11.48 5.12
CA LYS A 360 0.64 11.92 6.09
C LYS A 360 1.42 10.73 6.66
N LEU A 361 2.73 10.89 6.74
CA LEU A 361 3.67 9.98 7.41
C LEU A 361 3.77 10.34 8.90
N VAL A 362 4.27 9.42 9.73
CA VAL A 362 4.61 9.76 11.11
C VAL A 362 5.81 10.71 11.10
N ASP A 363 5.70 11.83 11.80
CA ASP A 363 6.76 12.85 11.84
C ASP A 363 8.01 12.31 12.56
N ASP A 364 9.12 12.25 11.83
CA ASP A 364 10.46 11.90 12.35
C ASP A 364 11.48 12.89 11.75
N PRO A 365 11.59 14.12 12.33
CA PRO A 365 12.46 15.19 11.80
C PRO A 365 13.94 14.95 12.09
N GLU A 366 14.26 14.05 13.01
CA GLU A 366 15.64 13.65 13.34
C GLU A 366 16.07 12.37 12.60
N HIS A 367 15.17 11.75 11.84
CA HIS A 367 15.41 10.57 11.02
C HIS A 367 15.90 9.35 11.84
N LYS A 368 15.38 9.22 13.08
CA LYS A 368 15.82 8.22 14.08
C LYS A 368 15.16 6.85 13.96
N ALA A 369 13.91 6.78 13.49
CA ALA A 369 13.14 5.53 13.40
C ALA A 369 13.34 4.82 12.06
N ASP A 370 13.44 5.60 11.00
CA ASP A 370 13.70 5.22 9.60
C ASP A 370 13.83 6.56 8.84
N PRO A 371 14.81 6.79 7.93
CA PRO A 371 15.04 8.10 7.35
C PRO A 371 13.87 8.83 6.69
N GLN A 372 12.69 8.25 6.44
CA GLN A 372 11.47 9.04 6.20
C GLN A 372 10.27 8.70 7.08
N SER A 373 10.39 7.69 7.93
CA SER A 373 9.25 7.00 8.51
C SER A 373 8.27 6.57 7.42
N LEU A 374 8.56 5.44 6.77
CA LEU A 374 7.64 4.80 5.84
C LEU A 374 6.25 4.49 6.46
N ALA A 375 6.12 4.55 7.78
CA ALA A 375 4.86 4.42 8.50
C ALA A 375 3.93 5.63 8.29
N PHE A 376 2.69 5.36 7.89
CA PHE A 376 1.65 6.38 7.82
C PHE A 376 1.16 6.82 9.20
N GLN A 377 0.77 8.09 9.33
CA GLN A 377 -0.06 8.56 10.45
C GLN A 377 -1.47 7.94 10.36
N GLY A 378 -2.11 7.76 11.52
CA GLY A 378 -3.43 7.13 11.67
C GLY A 378 -3.41 5.97 12.65
N ASN A 379 -3.51 6.28 13.94
CA ASN A 379 -3.67 5.30 15.03
C ASN A 379 -4.62 5.86 16.11
N ASN A 380 -4.75 5.18 17.25
CA ASN A 380 -5.65 5.61 18.34
C ASN A 380 -5.25 6.93 19.04
N LYS A 381 -4.09 7.50 18.72
CA LYS A 381 -3.60 8.80 19.25
C LYS A 381 -3.47 9.88 18.18
N ALA A 382 -3.44 9.54 16.89
CA ALA A 382 -3.24 10.51 15.82
C ALA A 382 -4.16 10.21 14.62
N PRO A 383 -4.86 11.21 14.07
CA PRO A 383 -5.77 11.02 12.95
C PRO A 383 -5.03 10.55 11.71
N ALA A 384 -5.73 9.84 10.82
CA ALA A 384 -5.26 9.65 9.46
C ALA A 384 -5.54 10.94 8.68
N VAL A 385 -4.51 11.54 8.07
CA VAL A 385 -4.63 12.79 7.29
C VAL A 385 -4.28 12.49 5.83
N LEU A 386 -5.20 12.86 4.93
CA LEU A 386 -5.09 12.59 3.49
C LEU A 386 -5.48 13.82 2.67
N LEU A 387 -4.69 14.19 1.66
CA LEU A 387 -5.06 15.15 0.62
C LEU A 387 -5.35 14.39 -0.67
N GLN A 388 -6.24 14.91 -1.53
CA GLN A 388 -6.53 14.31 -2.83
C GLN A 388 -5.74 14.97 -3.96
N GLY A 389 -5.43 14.19 -5.00
CA GLY A 389 -4.82 14.68 -6.24
C GLY A 389 -5.84 14.78 -7.38
N LEU A 390 -5.65 15.77 -8.26
CA LEU A 390 -6.30 15.89 -9.56
C LEU A 390 -5.40 15.25 -10.63
N THR A 391 -5.67 14.00 -10.99
CA THR A 391 -5.00 13.30 -12.10
C THR A 391 -5.40 13.93 -13.44
N LEU A 392 -4.42 14.33 -14.25
CA LEU A 392 -4.63 14.99 -15.55
C LEU A 392 -4.36 14.04 -16.73
N LEU A 393 -5.22 14.08 -17.75
CA LEU A 393 -4.97 13.47 -19.05
C LEU A 393 -3.88 14.25 -19.79
N ASP A 394 -2.93 13.51 -20.38
CA ASP A 394 -1.83 14.05 -21.20
C ASP A 394 -1.10 15.25 -20.55
N GLU A 395 -0.91 15.15 -19.22
CA GLU A 395 -0.26 16.16 -18.37
C GLU A 395 -0.89 17.57 -18.39
N SER A 396 -2.14 17.73 -18.85
CA SER A 396 -2.81 19.04 -19.00
C SER A 396 -4.29 19.02 -18.63
N LEU A 397 -4.75 20.06 -17.91
CA LEU A 397 -6.16 20.25 -17.60
C LEU A 397 -6.99 20.56 -18.85
N VAL A 398 -6.42 21.27 -19.84
CA VAL A 398 -7.07 21.54 -21.13
C VAL A 398 -7.39 20.22 -21.85
N LYS A 399 -6.43 19.28 -21.85
CA LYS A 399 -6.64 17.93 -22.38
C LYS A 399 -7.60 17.11 -21.52
N THR A 400 -7.59 17.30 -20.20
CA THR A 400 -8.53 16.65 -19.27
C THR A 400 -9.98 17.09 -19.49
N VAL A 401 -10.23 18.36 -19.84
CA VAL A 401 -11.59 18.87 -20.05
C VAL A 401 -12.09 18.63 -21.49
N ALA A 402 -11.22 18.76 -22.49
CA ALA A 402 -11.61 18.69 -23.91
C ALA A 402 -11.25 17.37 -24.63
N GLY A 403 -10.44 16.50 -24.00
CA GLY A 403 -9.89 15.30 -24.64
C GLY A 403 -10.84 14.10 -24.64
N PRO A 404 -10.67 13.16 -25.59
CA PRO A 404 -11.41 11.91 -25.60
C PRO A 404 -10.92 11.00 -24.45
N ILE A 405 -11.67 10.99 -23.35
CA ILE A 405 -11.39 10.14 -22.20
C ILE A 405 -12.05 8.78 -22.41
N GLY A 406 -11.24 7.72 -22.48
CA GLY A 406 -11.75 6.35 -22.45
C GLY A 406 -12.45 6.07 -21.12
N SER A 407 -13.59 5.39 -21.14
CA SER A 407 -14.34 4.95 -19.94
C SER A 407 -13.76 3.68 -19.30
N ALA A 408 -12.70 3.12 -19.89
CA ALA A 408 -12.15 1.80 -19.59
C ALA A 408 -10.62 1.80 -19.72
N PRO A 409 -9.90 0.97 -18.94
CA PRO A 409 -8.48 0.72 -19.13
C PRO A 409 -8.28 0.00 -20.46
N SER A 410 -7.31 0.48 -21.24
CA SER A 410 -6.91 -0.09 -22.53
C SER A 410 -5.45 0.24 -22.79
N VAL A 411 -4.83 -0.40 -23.79
CA VAL A 411 -3.46 -0.06 -24.20
C VAL A 411 -3.35 1.42 -24.63
N ALA A 412 -4.39 1.98 -25.24
CA ALA A 412 -4.45 3.40 -25.62
C ALA A 412 -4.60 4.36 -24.42
N ALA A 413 -4.97 3.86 -23.24
CA ALA A 413 -5.02 4.62 -21.99
C ALA A 413 -3.69 4.62 -21.22
N LEU A 414 -2.70 3.81 -21.63
CA LEU A 414 -1.38 3.78 -20.99
C LEU A 414 -0.62 5.09 -21.25
N ARG A 415 0.11 5.56 -20.24
CA ARG A 415 0.97 6.74 -20.28
C ARG A 415 2.29 6.45 -19.60
N GLY A 416 3.39 6.94 -20.19
CA GLY A 416 4.71 6.93 -19.53
C GLY A 416 4.81 7.97 -18.41
N ARG A 417 4.00 9.04 -18.47
CA ARG A 417 3.96 10.13 -17.47
C ARG A 417 2.53 10.58 -17.19
N VAL A 418 2.27 11.03 -15.96
CA VAL A 418 0.98 11.55 -15.52
C VAL A 418 1.20 12.74 -14.58
N LYS A 419 0.63 13.91 -14.89
CA LYS A 419 0.66 15.07 -13.99
C LYS A 419 -0.51 15.00 -13.01
N VAL A 420 -0.24 15.30 -11.75
CA VAL A 420 -1.23 15.36 -10.66
C VAL A 420 -1.14 16.72 -9.98
N LEU A 421 -2.26 17.43 -9.87
CA LEU A 421 -2.32 18.66 -9.07
C LEU A 421 -2.69 18.31 -7.62
N VAL A 422 -2.03 18.93 -6.65
CA VAL A 422 -2.26 18.72 -5.21
C VAL A 422 -3.40 19.64 -4.74
N ARG A 423 -4.53 19.09 -4.30
CA ARG A 423 -5.61 19.89 -3.72
C ARG A 423 -5.20 20.40 -2.33
N PRO A 424 -5.29 21.70 -2.02
CA PRO A 424 -5.08 22.22 -0.66
C PRO A 424 -6.32 21.96 0.21
N ALA A 425 -6.69 20.69 0.35
CA ALA A 425 -7.78 20.22 1.19
C ALA A 425 -7.39 18.89 1.84
N ALA A 426 -7.31 18.87 3.17
CA ALA A 426 -6.94 17.70 3.96
C ALA A 426 -8.18 17.08 4.61
N LEU A 427 -8.42 15.81 4.33
CA LEU A 427 -9.37 14.97 5.05
C LEU A 427 -8.69 14.37 6.29
N CYS A 428 -9.20 14.69 7.46
CA CYS A 428 -8.74 14.25 8.77
C CYS A 428 -9.74 13.27 9.39
N VAL A 429 -9.35 12.01 9.52
CA VAL A 429 -10.22 10.91 9.99
C VAL A 429 -9.70 10.37 11.32
N ASP A 430 -10.59 10.18 12.30
CA ASP A 430 -10.24 9.43 13.51
C ASP A 430 -9.96 7.96 13.10
N ALA A 431 -8.70 7.56 13.17
CA ALA A 431 -8.28 6.23 12.69
C ALA A 431 -8.83 5.08 13.56
N ALA A 432 -9.33 5.36 14.76
CA ALA A 432 -10.04 4.39 15.59
C ALA A 432 -11.54 4.32 15.28
N ARG A 433 -12.12 5.36 14.66
CA ARG A 433 -13.55 5.43 14.26
C ARG A 433 -13.75 6.02 12.85
N PRO A 434 -13.16 5.44 11.79
CA PRO A 434 -13.30 5.94 10.42
C PRO A 434 -14.73 5.83 9.87
N ASP A 435 -15.56 5.00 10.50
CA ASP A 435 -17.00 4.88 10.26
C ASP A 435 -17.79 6.18 10.52
N ARG A 436 -17.28 7.08 11.37
CA ARG A 436 -17.94 8.35 11.72
C ARG A 436 -17.71 9.47 10.70
N GLY A 437 -16.91 9.20 9.66
CA GLY A 437 -16.42 10.22 8.73
C GLY A 437 -15.35 11.12 9.36
N GLY A 438 -14.74 11.93 8.51
CA GLY A 438 -13.71 12.89 8.88
C GLY A 438 -14.10 14.33 8.60
N LEU A 439 -13.24 15.24 9.07
CA LEU A 439 -13.29 16.67 8.76
C LEU A 439 -12.47 16.94 7.50
N VAL A 440 -13.04 17.64 6.52
CA VAL A 440 -12.25 18.25 5.43
C VAL A 440 -11.86 19.68 5.83
N VAL A 441 -10.56 19.95 5.87
CA VAL A 441 -9.99 21.27 6.16
C VAL A 441 -9.36 21.84 4.90
N THR A 442 -9.67 23.09 4.57
CA THR A 442 -9.01 23.84 3.48
C THR A 442 -8.67 25.26 3.91
N PRO A 443 -7.58 25.89 3.43
CA PRO A 443 -7.22 27.26 3.81
C PRO A 443 -8.28 28.32 3.45
N SER A 444 -9.13 28.04 2.46
CA SER A 444 -10.27 28.90 2.15
C SER A 444 -11.38 28.13 1.45
N LEU A 445 -12.63 28.35 1.87
CA LEU A 445 -13.81 27.79 1.20
C LEU A 445 -14.16 28.54 -0.10
N THR A 446 -13.65 29.76 -0.27
CA THR A 446 -13.85 30.61 -1.44
C THR A 446 -12.53 31.20 -1.94
N GLY A 447 -12.38 31.36 -3.25
CA GLY A 447 -11.20 31.96 -3.87
C GLY A 447 -11.56 32.93 -5.00
N GLU A 448 -10.57 33.68 -5.47
CA GLU A 448 -10.66 34.42 -6.73
C GLU A 448 -10.86 33.45 -7.89
N SER A 449 -11.60 33.85 -8.93
CA SER A 449 -11.77 33.01 -10.11
C SER A 449 -10.50 32.93 -10.96
N ALA A 450 -10.31 31.80 -11.64
CA ALA A 450 -9.34 31.72 -12.72
C ALA A 450 -9.74 32.51 -13.98
N ASP A 451 -11.00 32.95 -14.09
CA ASP A 451 -11.42 33.93 -15.10
C ASP A 451 -11.25 35.35 -14.54
N PRO A 452 -10.30 36.17 -15.04
CA PRO A 452 -10.12 37.54 -14.57
C PRO A 452 -11.31 38.48 -14.85
N ALA A 453 -12.29 38.08 -15.68
CA ALA A 453 -13.54 38.83 -15.83
C ALA A 453 -14.52 38.61 -14.66
N GLU A 454 -14.31 37.58 -13.83
CA GLU A 454 -15.15 37.27 -12.68
C GLU A 454 -14.55 37.87 -11.39
N SER A 455 -15.07 39.02 -10.96
CA SER A 455 -14.54 39.79 -9.82
C SER A 455 -15.06 39.36 -8.44
N ALA A 456 -16.09 38.51 -8.37
CA ALA A 456 -16.65 38.03 -7.11
C ALA A 456 -15.93 36.75 -6.63
N PRO A 457 -15.60 36.61 -5.33
CA PRO A 457 -15.12 35.35 -4.78
C PRO A 457 -16.13 34.22 -4.98
N LYS A 458 -15.64 33.03 -5.36
CA LYS A 458 -16.47 31.85 -5.66
C LYS A 458 -16.03 30.66 -4.80
N PRO A 459 -16.91 29.68 -4.50
CA PRO A 459 -16.51 28.44 -3.87
C PRO A 459 -15.36 27.76 -4.64
N VAL A 460 -14.34 27.27 -3.94
CA VAL A 460 -13.26 26.50 -4.58
C VAL A 460 -13.69 25.07 -4.93
N PHE A 461 -14.77 24.57 -4.31
CA PHE A 461 -15.46 23.31 -4.66
C PHE A 461 -16.95 23.35 -4.29
N ASP A 462 -17.75 22.49 -4.92
CA ASP A 462 -19.11 22.13 -4.51
C ASP A 462 -19.03 21.11 -3.35
N GLU A 463 -19.42 21.54 -2.14
CA GLU A 463 -19.46 20.68 -0.94
C GLU A 463 -20.41 19.48 -1.11
N GLY A 464 -21.54 19.66 -1.79
CA GLY A 464 -22.44 18.57 -2.11
C GLY A 464 -21.80 17.56 -3.06
N ALA A 465 -21.03 18.01 -4.05
CA ALA A 465 -20.25 17.11 -4.92
C ALA A 465 -19.13 16.40 -4.16
N LEU A 466 -18.46 17.10 -3.24
CA LEU A 466 -17.45 16.53 -2.35
C LEU A 466 -18.04 15.42 -1.47
N ARG A 467 -19.16 15.68 -0.79
CA ARG A 467 -19.88 14.69 0.03
C ARG A 467 -20.43 13.53 -0.79
N ARG A 468 -20.90 13.76 -2.03
CA ARG A 468 -21.28 12.67 -2.95
C ARG A 468 -20.08 11.82 -3.40
N GLY A 469 -18.92 12.45 -3.65
CA GLY A 469 -17.73 11.78 -4.17
C GLY A 469 -16.89 11.04 -3.12
N LEU A 470 -16.93 11.48 -1.86
CA LEU A 470 -16.27 10.83 -0.72
C LEU A 470 -17.22 10.02 0.18
N GLY A 471 -18.54 10.21 0.04
CA GLY A 471 -19.56 9.48 0.79
C GLY A 471 -19.43 9.70 2.30
N SER A 472 -19.58 8.62 3.07
CA SER A 472 -19.50 8.62 4.53
C SER A 472 -18.12 9.00 5.10
N LEU A 473 -17.08 9.16 4.26
CA LEU A 473 -15.78 9.65 4.71
C LEU A 473 -15.79 11.14 5.08
N VAL A 474 -16.80 11.93 4.70
CA VAL A 474 -16.89 13.37 5.03
C VAL A 474 -18.08 13.64 5.94
N ALA A 475 -17.78 13.89 7.22
CA ALA A 475 -18.76 14.35 8.20
C ALA A 475 -18.96 15.88 8.11
N ASP A 476 -17.86 16.62 7.96
CA ASP A 476 -17.83 18.07 8.12
C ASP A 476 -16.79 18.73 7.17
N VAL A 477 -16.96 20.03 6.89
CA VAL A 477 -16.06 20.81 6.03
C VAL A 477 -15.84 22.18 6.66
N ARG A 478 -14.57 22.56 6.90
CA ARG A 478 -14.20 23.85 7.52
C ARG A 478 -13.07 24.56 6.79
N ALA A 479 -13.08 25.89 6.90
CA ALA A 479 -11.88 26.69 6.69
C ALA A 479 -10.90 26.49 7.86
N GLY A 480 -9.61 26.38 7.57
CA GLY A 480 -8.54 26.22 8.55
C GLY A 480 -7.23 25.84 7.88
N CYS A 481 -6.12 25.91 8.61
CA CYS A 481 -4.83 25.63 7.99
C CYS A 481 -4.52 24.14 7.87
N LEU A 482 -3.82 23.79 6.80
CA LEU A 482 -3.51 22.39 6.48
C LEU A 482 -2.53 21.80 7.52
N PRO A 483 -2.64 20.50 7.85
CA PRO A 483 -1.77 19.90 8.86
C PRO A 483 -0.32 19.82 8.36
N LEU A 484 0.62 20.35 9.15
CA LEU A 484 2.06 20.25 8.88
C LEU A 484 2.52 18.80 8.75
N GLY A 485 3.62 18.64 8.00
CA GLY A 485 4.43 17.43 8.00
C GLY A 485 4.62 16.83 6.62
N ARG A 486 5.16 15.60 6.60
CA ARG A 486 5.56 14.89 5.39
C ARG A 486 4.47 13.94 4.90
N TYR A 487 4.30 13.83 3.59
CA TYR A 487 3.25 13.03 2.96
C TYR A 487 3.84 12.12 1.88
N ALA A 488 3.43 10.85 1.92
CA ALA A 488 3.65 9.88 0.86
C ALA A 488 2.53 9.96 -0.18
N MET A 489 2.86 9.70 -1.44
CA MET A 489 1.90 9.67 -2.55
C MET A 489 1.44 8.23 -2.79
N ILE A 490 0.14 8.05 -2.98
CA ILE A 490 -0.53 6.78 -3.21
C ILE A 490 -1.33 6.89 -4.49
N ALA A 491 -1.12 5.98 -5.44
CA ALA A 491 -1.92 5.84 -6.66
C ALA A 491 -2.72 4.53 -6.60
N ALA A 492 -4.03 4.59 -6.84
CA ALA A 492 -4.94 3.44 -6.75
C ALA A 492 -5.81 3.28 -8.01
N TYR A 493 -6.08 2.04 -8.38
CA TYR A 493 -7.02 1.65 -9.45
C TYR A 493 -8.32 1.05 -8.88
N PRO A 494 -9.43 0.99 -9.66
CA PRO A 494 -10.69 0.39 -9.20
C PRO A 494 -10.56 -1.12 -8.91
N SER A 495 -9.54 -1.78 -9.45
CA SER A 495 -9.17 -3.17 -9.14
C SER A 495 -8.66 -3.38 -7.70
N GLY A 496 -8.43 -2.30 -6.92
CA GLY A 496 -7.77 -2.36 -5.61
C GLY A 496 -6.24 -2.47 -5.70
N GLN A 497 -5.67 -2.45 -6.91
CA GLN A 497 -4.22 -2.34 -7.08
C GLN A 497 -3.76 -0.92 -6.74
N VAL A 498 -2.74 -0.83 -5.88
CA VAL A 498 -2.19 0.39 -5.32
C VAL A 498 -0.68 0.40 -5.50
N TRP A 499 -0.08 1.58 -5.67
CA TRP A 499 1.34 1.83 -5.47
C TRP A 499 1.54 3.00 -4.51
N THR A 500 2.69 3.05 -3.84
CA THR A 500 3.01 4.10 -2.85
C THR A 500 4.47 4.49 -2.98
N THR A 501 4.76 5.79 -2.90
CA THR A 501 6.11 6.33 -2.72
C THR A 501 6.13 7.35 -1.58
N PRO A 502 7.17 7.36 -0.71
CA PRO A 502 8.21 6.35 -0.61
C PRO A 502 7.70 4.98 -0.14
N ASN A 503 8.47 3.93 -0.43
CA ASN A 503 8.23 2.54 0.00
C ASN A 503 9.56 1.85 0.37
N GLU A 504 9.47 0.59 0.79
CA GLU A 504 10.60 -0.17 1.36
C GLU A 504 11.73 -0.47 0.36
N ALA A 505 11.51 -0.29 -0.96
CA ALA A 505 12.58 -0.40 -1.95
C ALA A 505 13.53 0.81 -1.95
N GLY A 506 13.04 1.98 -1.53
CA GLY A 506 13.77 3.26 -1.47
C GLY A 506 14.28 3.67 -0.09
N ALA A 507 14.13 2.83 0.94
CA ALA A 507 14.67 3.10 2.28
C ALA A 507 15.49 1.93 2.82
N CYS A 508 16.26 2.18 3.88
CA CYS A 508 16.95 1.15 4.65
C CYS A 508 16.21 0.92 5.97
N ALA A 509 15.86 -0.33 6.28
CA ALA A 509 15.34 -0.65 7.60
C ALA A 509 16.41 -0.40 8.68
N ALA A 510 16.00 -0.11 9.92
CA ALA A 510 16.93 0.21 11.02
C ALA A 510 18.04 -0.85 11.24
N LEU A 511 17.77 -2.13 10.93
CA LEU A 511 18.74 -3.23 10.99
C LEU A 511 19.68 -3.32 9.78
N GLU A 512 19.37 -2.67 8.67
CA GLU A 512 20.21 -2.55 7.47
C GLU A 512 21.16 -1.35 7.55
N GLY A 513 20.89 -0.41 8.46
CA GLY A 513 21.73 0.76 8.74
C GLY A 513 21.26 2.00 7.99
N SER A 514 22.20 2.89 7.68
CA SER A 514 21.93 4.14 6.97
C SER A 514 22.17 3.99 5.47
N LEU A 515 21.46 4.79 4.70
CA LEU A 515 21.72 4.96 3.27
C LEU A 515 23.10 5.58 3.03
N VAL A 516 23.83 5.03 2.06
CA VAL A 516 25.06 5.57 1.47
C VAL A 516 24.97 5.49 -0.05
N GLU A 517 25.63 6.40 -0.75
CA GLU A 517 25.68 6.43 -2.23
C GLU A 517 26.75 5.46 -2.75
N ARG A 518 26.41 4.65 -3.75
CA ARG A 518 27.35 3.76 -4.46
C ARG A 518 26.95 3.59 -5.92
N ASP A 519 27.81 4.00 -6.84
CA ASP A 519 27.67 3.71 -8.27
C ASP A 519 26.28 4.08 -8.84
N LYS A 520 25.85 5.32 -8.54
CA LYS A 520 24.54 5.93 -8.88
C LYS A 520 23.29 5.34 -8.24
N VAL A 521 23.38 4.18 -7.59
CA VAL A 521 22.27 3.58 -6.83
C VAL A 521 22.50 3.80 -5.32
N GLY A 522 21.44 3.83 -4.53
CA GLY A 522 21.59 3.85 -3.08
C GLY A 522 22.03 2.49 -2.54
N SER A 523 22.65 2.44 -1.35
CA SER A 523 22.88 1.18 -0.64
C SER A 523 22.83 1.33 0.88
N CYS A 524 22.39 0.28 1.58
CA CYS A 524 22.37 0.24 3.05
C CYS A 524 23.73 -0.18 3.63
N ASN A 525 24.24 0.56 4.62
CA ASN A 525 25.64 0.43 5.04
C ASN A 525 25.99 -0.72 6.01
N ARG A 526 25.03 -1.27 6.77
CA ARG A 526 25.28 -2.40 7.70
C ARG A 526 24.92 -3.75 7.07
N LYS A 527 23.85 -3.81 6.29
CA LYS A 527 23.48 -4.96 5.47
C LYS A 527 23.34 -4.50 4.03
N ALA A 528 24.39 -4.74 3.24
CA ALA A 528 24.47 -4.25 1.87
C ALA A 528 23.30 -4.78 1.02
N ARG A 529 22.38 -3.88 0.70
CA ARG A 529 21.27 -4.05 -0.23
C ARG A 529 21.21 -2.80 -1.12
N PRO A 530 20.85 -2.90 -2.41
CA PRO A 530 20.54 -1.72 -3.22
C PRO A 530 19.32 -0.97 -2.67
N VAL A 531 19.24 0.32 -2.96
CA VAL A 531 18.14 1.23 -2.59
C VAL A 531 17.79 2.08 -3.81
N LEU A 532 16.50 2.12 -4.16
CA LEU A 532 15.98 2.81 -5.33
C LEU A 532 15.52 4.22 -4.93
N TYR A 533 16.33 5.26 -5.20
CA TYR A 533 16.03 6.67 -4.97
C TYR A 533 14.64 7.09 -5.48
N SER A 534 14.25 6.59 -6.66
CA SER A 534 12.94 6.88 -7.25
C SER A 534 11.75 6.35 -6.42
N GLN A 535 11.98 5.37 -5.54
CA GLN A 535 10.98 4.74 -4.67
C GLN A 535 11.07 5.22 -3.21
N GLY A 536 11.92 6.21 -2.93
CA GLY A 536 12.32 6.67 -1.60
C GLY A 536 13.83 6.91 -1.60
N PRO A 537 14.36 7.83 -0.80
CA PRO A 537 13.92 8.00 0.58
C PRO A 537 12.75 8.97 0.69
N ARG A 538 12.82 10.04 -0.09
CA ARG A 538 12.13 11.33 0.04
C ARG A 538 10.61 11.22 0.20
N ALA A 539 10.04 12.07 1.06
CA ALA A 539 8.61 12.34 1.04
C ALA A 539 8.23 13.05 -0.27
N VAL A 540 7.03 12.81 -0.77
CA VAL A 540 6.61 13.40 -2.06
C VAL A 540 6.12 14.83 -1.88
N LEU A 541 5.37 15.08 -0.80
CA LEU A 541 4.89 16.39 -0.41
C LEU A 541 5.30 16.71 1.03
N GLU A 542 5.77 17.92 1.29
CA GLU A 542 5.83 18.48 2.65
C GLU A 542 4.91 19.71 2.75
N ILE A 543 4.08 19.74 3.79
CA ILE A 543 3.31 20.93 4.15
C ILE A 543 4.10 21.69 5.23
N VAL A 544 4.50 22.91 4.92
CA VAL A 544 5.36 23.78 5.74
C VAL A 544 4.62 25.04 6.22
N PRO A 545 5.06 25.72 7.29
CA PRO A 545 4.40 26.92 7.78
C PRO A 545 4.29 28.04 6.74
N PRO A 546 3.32 28.98 6.89
CA PRO A 546 3.18 30.11 5.99
C PRO A 546 4.42 31.01 5.96
N THR A 547 4.83 31.40 4.75
CA THR A 547 6.04 32.19 4.50
C THR A 547 5.79 33.70 4.40
N THR A 548 4.51 34.13 4.33
CA THR A 548 4.11 35.54 4.24
C THR A 548 3.34 35.99 5.50
N PRO A 549 3.36 37.30 5.84
CA PRO A 549 2.56 37.83 6.96
C PRO A 549 1.06 37.57 6.80
N GLU A 550 0.54 37.64 5.58
CA GLU A 550 -0.87 37.40 5.25
C GLU A 550 -1.25 35.93 5.48
N GLY A 551 -0.36 35.00 5.11
CA GLY A 551 -0.52 33.57 5.36
C GLY A 551 -0.43 33.23 6.84
N GLN A 552 0.48 33.87 7.58
CA GLN A 552 0.58 33.74 9.04
C GLN A 552 -0.70 34.24 9.74
N ALA A 553 -1.25 35.38 9.30
CA ALA A 553 -2.52 35.89 9.78
C ALA A 553 -3.69 34.96 9.43
N ALA A 554 -3.73 34.41 8.21
CA ALA A 554 -4.73 33.40 7.81
C ALA A 554 -4.66 32.12 8.66
N CYS A 555 -3.45 31.73 9.10
CA CYS A 555 -3.24 30.60 10.00
C CYS A 555 -3.23 30.94 11.49
N ALA A 556 -3.62 32.15 11.91
CA ALA A 556 -3.71 32.49 13.33
C ALA A 556 -4.72 31.61 14.11
N GLY A 557 -5.76 31.12 13.44
CA GLY A 557 -6.70 30.12 13.99
C GLY A 557 -6.14 28.68 14.06
N GLY A 558 -4.95 28.44 13.52
CA GLY A 558 -4.26 27.16 13.56
C GLY A 558 -4.83 26.06 12.65
N VAL A 559 -4.37 24.85 12.93
CA VAL A 559 -4.89 23.60 12.34
C VAL A 559 -6.01 23.08 13.25
N PRO A 560 -7.19 22.70 12.73
CA PRO A 560 -8.27 22.13 13.54
C PRO A 560 -7.82 20.91 14.35
N VAL A 561 -8.30 20.81 15.59
CA VAL A 561 -7.86 19.79 16.57
C VAL A 561 -8.10 18.36 16.11
N GLU A 562 -9.10 18.13 15.25
CA GLU A 562 -9.41 16.82 14.66
C GLU A 562 -8.34 16.34 13.66
N CYS A 563 -7.47 17.25 13.20
CA CYS A 563 -6.33 16.96 12.33
C CYS A 563 -5.00 16.81 13.08
N LEU A 564 -4.98 17.06 14.40
CA LEU A 564 -3.78 17.01 15.23
C LEU A 564 -3.72 15.71 16.04
N PRO A 565 -2.51 15.23 16.40
CA PRO A 565 -2.35 14.21 17.43
C PRO A 565 -2.95 14.64 18.77
N ARG A 566 -3.49 13.67 19.52
CA ARG A 566 -4.07 13.81 20.86
C ARG A 566 -3.08 13.46 21.97
#